data_AF-A0A7M4CJV7-F1
#
_entry.id   AF-A0A7M4CJV7-F1
#
_cell.length_a   1.000
_cell.length_b   1.000
_cell.length_c   1.000
_cell.angle_alpha   90.00
_cell.angle_beta   90.00
_cell.angle_gamma   90.00
#
_symmetry.space_group_name_H-M   'P 1'
#
loop_
_entity.id
_entity.type
_entity.pdbx_description
1 polymer ?
#
loop_
_entity_poly.entity_id
_entity_poly.type
_entity_poly.pdbx_seq_one_letter_code
_entity_poly.pdbx_strand_id
1 'polypeptide(L)'
;MALFDLHHPWLFVFGVLGNVISILVFLAPVPAFRRICKEKSTMGYQSVPYVVALFSSMLWMYYAFIKKNAFLLVSINSFGCIVETIYITIFILYASKEARVSFHYDVP
;
A
#
# COMPACT_ATOMS: atom_id res chain seq x y z
N MET A 1 -25.56 -4.81 -15.50
CA MET A 1 -24.79 -4.30 -14.35
C MET A 1 -23.91 -3.18 -14.89
N ALA A 2 -24.27 -1.92 -14.64
CA ALA A 2 -23.46 -0.81 -15.12
C ALA A 2 -22.17 -0.79 -14.29
N LEU A 3 -21.00 -0.87 -14.95
CA LEU A 3 -19.69 -0.79 -14.29
C LEU A 3 -19.47 0.56 -13.60
N PHE A 4 -20.13 1.60 -14.11
CA PHE A 4 -20.12 2.95 -13.58
C PHE A 4 -21.55 3.39 -13.29
N ASP A 5 -21.76 3.95 -12.10
CA ASP A 5 -23.06 4.50 -11.70
C ASP A 5 -23.27 5.87 -12.34
N LEU A 6 -23.43 5.88 -13.68
CA LEU A 6 -23.55 7.09 -14.50
C LEU A 6 -24.81 7.91 -14.19
N HIS A 7 -25.74 7.35 -13.41
CA HIS A 7 -26.96 8.02 -12.96
C HIS A 7 -26.67 9.11 -11.91
N HIS A 8 -25.50 9.06 -11.24
CA HIS A 8 -25.07 10.06 -10.26
C HIS A 8 -23.70 10.65 -10.65
N PRO A 9 -23.66 11.67 -11.52
CA PRO A 9 -22.41 12.17 -12.11
C PRO A 9 -21.42 12.68 -11.05
N TRP A 10 -21.92 13.28 -9.97
CA TRP A 10 -21.07 13.76 -8.88
C TRP A 10 -20.33 12.63 -8.15
N LEU A 11 -21.01 11.51 -7.86
CA LEU A 11 -20.39 10.35 -7.22
C LEU A 11 -19.28 9.76 -8.08
N PHE A 12 -19.50 9.72 -9.40
CA PHE A 12 -18.49 9.27 -10.35
C PHE A 12 -17.28 10.21 -10.39
N VAL A 13 -17.50 11.52 -10.51
CA VAL A 13 -16.42 12.52 -10.54
C VAL A 13 -15.58 12.47 -9.26
N PHE A 14 -16.20 12.48 -8.08
CA PHE A 14 -15.47 12.38 -6.82
C PHE A 14 -14.78 11.02 -6.66
N GLY A 15 -15.39 9.94 -7.14
CA GLY A 15 -14.77 8.61 -7.14
C GLY A 15 -13.49 8.56 -7.98
N VAL A 16 -13.50 9.15 -9.17
CA VAL A 16 -12.32 9.25 -10.04
C VAL A 16 -11.24 10.13 -9.43
N LEU A 17 -11.59 11.32 -8.94
CA LEU A 17 -10.65 12.22 -8.27
C LEU A 17 -10.01 11.57 -7.04
N GLY A 18 -10.82 10.89 -6.23
CA GLY A 18 -10.35 10.12 -5.08
C GLY A 18 -9.36 9.03 -5.48
N ASN A 19 -9.64 8.27 -6.55
CA ASN A 19 -8.73 7.25 -7.08
C ASN A 19 -7.37 7.85 -7.49
N VAL A 20 -7.38 8.98 -8.21
CA VAL A 20 -6.14 9.66 -8.64
C VAL A 20 -5.31 10.09 -7.45
N ILE A 21 -5.92 10.77 -6.47
CA ILE A 21 -5.23 11.23 -5.26
C ILE A 21 -4.69 10.04 -4.46
N SER A 22 -5.49 8.98 -4.28
CA SER A 22 -5.06 7.78 -3.56
C SER A 22 -3.86 7.08 -4.23
N ILE A 23 -3.79 7.03 -5.57
CA ILE A 23 -2.60 6.50 -6.27
C ILE A 23 -1.37 7.31 -5.89
N LEU A 24 -1.47 8.65 -5.92
CA LEU A 24 -0.35 9.52 -5.54
C LEU A 24 0.10 9.29 -4.10
N VAL A 25 -0.85 9.10 -3.18
CA VAL A 25 -0.57 8.82 -1.76
C VAL A 25 0.11 7.45 -1.59
N PHE A 26 -0.37 6.39 -2.25
CA PHE A 26 0.28 5.07 -2.22
C PHE A 26 1.70 5.09 -2.81
N LEU A 27 1.97 5.98 -3.77
CA LEU A 27 3.30 6.15 -4.37
C LEU A 27 4.20 7.13 -3.60
N ALA A 28 3.69 7.87 -2.62
CA ALA A 28 4.47 8.82 -1.85
C ALA A 28 5.69 8.20 -1.13
N PRO A 29 5.65 6.95 -0.61
CA PRO A 29 6.80 6.30 0.02
C PRO A 29 7.85 5.77 -0.96
N VAL A 30 7.62 5.76 -2.28
CA VAL A 30 8.58 5.21 -3.27
C VAL A 30 10.00 5.77 -3.10
N PRO A 31 10.23 7.09 -2.93
CA PRO A 31 11.58 7.61 -2.73
C PRO A 31 12.26 7.05 -1.47
N ALA A 32 11.51 6.83 -0.38
CA ALA A 32 12.05 6.24 0.84
C ALA A 32 12.47 4.78 0.61
N PHE A 33 11.63 3.97 -0.04
CA PHE A 33 11.97 2.58 -0.36
C PHE A 33 13.11 2.45 -1.35
N ARG A 34 13.26 3.39 -2.30
CA ARG A 34 14.45 3.46 -3.15
C ARG A 34 15.73 3.64 -2.34
N ARG A 35 15.69 4.43 -1.26
CA ARG A 35 16.83 4.59 -0.35
C ARG A 35 17.08 3.31 0.45
N ILE A 36 16.03 2.65 0.96
CA ILE A 36 16.18 1.36 1.66
C ILE A 36 16.87 0.33 0.77
N CYS A 37 16.47 0.22 -0.50
CA CYS A 37 17.11 -0.70 -1.45
C CYS A 37 18.58 -0.33 -1.74
N LYS A 38 18.90 0.97 -1.82
CA LYS A 38 20.25 1.46 -2.09
C LYS A 38 21.19 1.20 -0.90
N GLU A 39 20.77 1.58 0.29
CA GLU A 39 21.56 1.45 1.52
C GLU A 39 21.55 0.00 2.06
N LYS A 40 20.68 -0.85 1.50
CA LYS A 40 20.45 -2.24 1.94
C LYS A 40 20.10 -2.35 3.42
N SER A 41 19.54 -1.29 3.98
CA SER A 41 19.12 -1.14 5.38
C SER A 41 17.84 -0.31 5.41
N THR A 42 16.95 -0.66 6.32
CA THR A 42 15.75 0.04 6.72
C THR A 42 16.05 1.35 7.46
N MET A 43 17.29 1.66 7.81
CA MET A 43 17.70 2.96 8.37
C MET A 43 16.82 3.46 9.53
N GLY A 44 16.23 2.54 10.32
CA GLY A 44 15.29 2.88 11.40
C GLY A 44 13.85 3.22 10.98
N TYR A 45 13.53 3.18 9.68
CA TYR A 45 12.15 3.24 9.20
C TYR A 45 11.30 2.13 9.82
N GLN A 46 10.01 2.39 10.04
CA GLN A 46 9.08 1.43 10.61
C GLN A 46 8.17 0.83 9.53
N SER A 47 7.87 -0.47 9.64
CA SER A 47 6.94 -1.15 8.72
C SER A 47 5.46 -0.97 9.06
N VAL A 48 5.17 -0.53 10.29
CA VAL A 48 3.81 -0.41 10.84
C VAL A 48 2.85 0.34 9.91
N PRO A 49 3.22 1.50 9.31
CA PRO A 49 2.30 2.23 8.43
C PRO A 49 1.81 1.40 7.24
N TYR A 50 2.71 0.59 6.65
CA TYR A 50 2.41 -0.22 5.47
C TYR A 50 1.52 -1.43 5.81
N VAL A 51 1.76 -2.06 6.96
CA VAL A 51 0.91 -3.16 7.45
C VAL A 51 -0.50 -2.68 7.76
N VAL A 52 -0.62 -1.52 8.40
CA VAL A 52 -1.93 -0.91 8.71
C VAL A 52 -2.65 -0.50 7.42
N ALA A 53 -1.95 0.08 6.44
CA ALA A 53 -2.52 0.45 5.15
C ALA A 53 -2.98 -0.77 4.34
N LEU A 54 -2.21 -1.86 4.34
CA LEU A 54 -2.60 -3.12 3.71
C LEU A 54 -3.88 -3.68 4.36
N PHE A 55 -3.91 -3.75 5.69
CA PHE A 55 -5.08 -4.24 6.43
C PHE A 55 -6.32 -3.38 6.16
N SER A 56 -6.17 -2.05 6.14
CA SER A 56 -7.25 -1.13 5.79
C SER A 56 -7.76 -1.37 4.37
N SER A 57 -6.86 -1.54 3.40
CA SER A 57 -7.21 -1.82 2.00
C SER A 57 -7.98 -3.13 1.86
N MET A 58 -7.60 -4.17 2.60
CA MET A 58 -8.31 -5.45 2.65
C MET A 58 -9.72 -5.30 3.24
N LEU A 59 -9.90 -4.50 4.30
CA LEU A 59 -11.22 -4.22 4.88
C LEU A 59 -12.13 -3.47 3.89
N TRP A 60 -11.59 -2.51 3.14
CA TRP A 60 -12.34 -1.80 2.12
C TRP A 60 -12.72 -2.70 0.93
N MET A 61 -11.84 -3.62 0.53
CA MET A 61 -12.21 -4.64 -0.46
C MET A 61 -13.31 -5.57 0.06
N TYR A 62 -13.24 -5.99 1.32
CA TYR A 62 -14.29 -6.80 1.92
C TYR A 62 -15.64 -6.05 1.94
N TYR A 63 -15.62 -4.76 2.29
CA TYR A 63 -16.80 -3.91 2.20
C TYR A 63 -17.34 -3.79 0.77
N ALA A 64 -16.45 -3.59 -0.20
CA ALA A 64 -16.82 -3.48 -1.62
C ALA A 64 -17.43 -4.77 -2.17
N PHE A 65 -17.01 -5.94 -1.68
CA PHE A 65 -17.59 -7.24 -2.05
C PHE A 65 -19.06 -7.36 -1.61
N ILE A 66 -19.42 -6.76 -0.48
CA ILE A 66 -20.81 -6.78 0.04
C ILE A 66 -21.70 -5.77 -0.71
N LYS A 67 -21.12 -4.72 -1.32
CA LYS A 67 -21.86 -3.64 -1.99
C LYS A 67 -22.02 -3.87 -3.49
N LYS A 68 -23.18 -3.48 -4.02
CA LYS A 68 -23.40 -3.39 -5.48
C LYS A 68 -22.76 -2.09 -6.01
N ASN A 69 -22.24 -2.12 -7.25
CA ASN A 69 -21.63 -0.96 -7.94
C ASN A 69 -20.39 -0.33 -7.28
N ALA A 70 -19.55 -1.12 -6.61
CA ALA A 70 -18.36 -0.62 -5.90
C ALA A 70 -17.07 -0.58 -6.75
N PHE A 71 -17.15 -0.51 -8.09
CA PHE A 71 -16.01 -0.69 -8.99
C PHE A 71 -14.81 0.23 -8.68
N LEU A 72 -15.05 1.54 -8.52
CA LEU A 72 -14.00 2.51 -8.20
C LEU A 72 -13.38 2.32 -6.81
N LEU A 73 -14.10 1.68 -5.89
CA LEU A 73 -13.60 1.35 -4.56
C LEU A 73 -12.75 0.07 -4.60
N VAL A 74 -13.18 -0.92 -5.39
CA VAL A 74 -12.41 -2.15 -5.64
C VAL A 74 -11.10 -1.82 -6.35
N SER A 75 -11.11 -0.97 -7.38
CA SER A 75 -9.92 -0.63 -8.16
C SER A 75 -8.81 -0.05 -7.28
N ILE A 76 -9.13 0.98 -6.49
CA ILE A 76 -8.11 1.68 -5.71
C ILE A 76 -7.57 0.85 -4.55
N ASN A 77 -8.42 0.08 -3.87
CA ASN A 77 -7.98 -0.75 -2.76
C ASN A 77 -7.26 -2.01 -3.24
N SER A 78 -7.56 -2.52 -4.44
CA SER A 78 -6.77 -3.59 -5.06
C SER A 78 -5.36 -3.08 -5.39
N PHE A 79 -5.25 -1.87 -5.96
CA PHE A 79 -3.96 -1.21 -6.18
C PHE A 79 -3.19 -1.01 -4.87
N GLY A 80 -3.87 -0.49 -3.83
CA GLY A 80 -3.30 -0.35 -2.49
C GLY A 80 -2.77 -1.66 -1.93
N CYS A 81 -3.55 -2.74 -1.99
CA CYS A 81 -3.10 -4.07 -1.54
C CYS A 81 -1.79 -4.52 -2.23
N ILE A 82 -1.69 -4.32 -3.55
CA ILE A 82 -0.49 -4.69 -4.31
C ILE A 82 0.71 -3.85 -3.88
N VAL A 83 0.56 -2.53 -3.83
CA VAL A 83 1.65 -1.60 -3.50
C VAL A 83 2.15 -1.81 -2.06
N GLU A 84 1.24 -1.92 -1.08
CA GLU A 84 1.62 -2.12 0.32
C GLU A 84 2.27 -3.49 0.53
N THR A 85 1.83 -4.53 -0.18
CA THR A 85 2.49 -5.84 -0.16
C THR A 85 3.93 -5.76 -0.69
N ILE A 86 4.16 -4.98 -1.75
CA ILE A 86 5.52 -4.74 -2.28
C ILE A 86 6.38 -4.04 -1.22
N TYR A 87 5.87 -2.99 -0.57
CA TYR A 87 6.59 -2.27 0.48
C TYR A 87 6.93 -3.16 1.67
N ILE A 88 5.98 -3.93 2.18
CA ILE A 88 6.20 -4.88 3.28
C ILE A 88 7.24 -5.93 2.88
N THR A 89 7.17 -6.45 1.65
CA THR A 89 8.13 -7.45 1.15
C THR A 89 9.54 -6.88 1.12
N ILE A 90 9.73 -5.68 0.55
CA ILE A 90 11.02 -4.99 0.52
C ILE A 90 11.52 -4.78 1.95
N PHE A 91 10.65 -4.31 2.85
CA PHE A 91 11.02 -4.04 4.23
C PHE A 91 11.54 -5.31 4.94
N ILE A 92 10.82 -6.42 4.83
CA ILE A 92 11.22 -7.71 5.45
C ILE A 92 12.57 -8.18 4.90
N LEU A 93 12.81 -8.04 3.59
CA LEU A 93 14.05 -8.46 2.93
C LEU A 93 15.28 -7.66 3.39
N TYR A 94 15.13 -6.40 3.79
CA TYR A 94 16.25 -5.57 4.25
C TYR A 94 16.37 -5.54 5.78
N ALA A 95 15.25 -5.58 6.53
CA ALA A 95 15.28 -5.68 7.99
C ALA A 95 15.96 -6.97 8.47
N SER A 96 15.70 -8.09 7.79
CA SER A 96 16.35 -9.38 8.10
C SER A 96 17.86 -9.36 7.85
N LYS A 97 18.34 -8.58 6.88
CA LYS A 97 19.78 -8.40 6.63
C LYS A 97 20.44 -7.61 7.75
N GLU A 98 19.82 -6.53 8.21
CA GLU A 98 20.35 -5.73 9.32
C GLU A 98 20.42 -6.54 10.62
N ALA A 99 19.36 -7.28 10.96
CA ALA A 99 19.36 -8.14 12.14
C ALA A 99 20.49 -9.18 12.10
N ARG A 100 20.76 -9.75 10.92
CA ARG A 100 21.87 -10.69 10.70
C ARG A 100 23.24 -10.02 10.82
N VAL A 101 23.40 -8.80 10.33
CA VAL A 101 24.66 -8.04 10.44
C VAL A 101 24.93 -7.66 11.89
N SER A 102 23.94 -7.15 12.62
CA SER A 102 24.07 -6.84 14.07
C SER A 102 24.51 -8.05 14.86
N PHE A 103 23.84 -9.19 14.67
CA PHE A 103 24.18 -10.43 15.37
C PHE A 103 25.62 -10.89 15.10
N HIS A 104 26.21 -10.60 13.94
CA HIS A 104 27.60 -10.95 13.66
C HIS A 104 28.61 -10.06 14.37
N TYR A 105 28.27 -8.80 14.68
CA TYR A 105 29.12 -7.91 15.47
C TYR A 105 29.01 -8.16 16.98
N ASP A 106 27.90 -8.73 17.43
CA ASP A 106 27.63 -9.00 18.86
C ASP A 106 28.15 -10.38 19.33
N VAL A 107 28.70 -11.22 18.43
CA VAL A 107 29.28 -12.52 18.77
C VAL A 107 30.82 -12.45 18.65
N PRO A 108 31.58 -12.62 19.77
CA PRO A 108 33.04 -12.51 19.80
C PRO A 108 33.77 -13.63 19.06
#